data_AF-A0A927W223-F1
#
_entry.id   AF-A0A927W223-F1
#
_cell.length_a   1.000
_cell.length_b   1.000
_cell.length_c   1.000
_cell.angle_alpha   90.00
_cell.angle_beta   90.00
_cell.angle_gamma   90.00
#
_symmetry.space_group_name_H-M   'P 1'
#
loop_
_entity.id
_entity.type
_entity.pdbx_description
1 polymer ?
#
loop_
_entity_poly.entity_id
_entity_poly.type
_entity_poly.pdbx_seq_one_letter_code
_entity_poly.pdbx_strand_id
1 'polypeptide(L)'
;MKQNPQKLLALLLAALLLSGCLVGLSGCGPNEPGPSQIGHQTGEGQSGTQNGEQGSQSGEGQSGEQNGEQGSQTGEGQSGKQNGEQGSQTGEGQSGEQNNGQGSQSGEGQSGEQNGEQGSQTGEGQSGTPYVDETPVKDPDLTQEGNALTQSPAAVPVGLVPEASGVLQAVSTYGLIDYSNTKDGYVMVQYTGSTASKLKAQVKGPTTTYTYTLTAGKWAVLPLSDGNGSYQVSVYENITGTKYASVVSAGFSAAMTDEFAPFLRPNQYVDYAAAPNSMAKAAQLTAGITDSLHKVEKVYDFVVQNITYDKALAARVTSGYLPVLDSVLTKKTGICFDYAALMTGMLRSQGVPCKLVVGYAGSAYHAWISVWTDENGWVDGVIYFDGSAWKRMDPTFASSGNQSESIMNYIGDGANYAAKYFY
;
A
#
# COMPACT_ATOMS: atom_id res chain seq x y z
N MET A 1 -7.27 -18.54 42.98
CA MET A 1 -6.90 -17.23 43.59
C MET A 1 -6.50 -16.31 42.44
N LYS A 2 -7.02 -15.09 42.35
CA LYS A 2 -6.51 -14.11 41.36
C LYS A 2 -5.22 -13.50 41.93
N GLN A 3 -4.11 -13.60 41.21
CA GLN A 3 -2.87 -12.92 41.60
C GLN A 3 -3.02 -11.40 41.36
N ASN A 4 -2.37 -10.59 42.19
CA ASN A 4 -2.36 -9.14 42.04
C ASN A 4 -1.30 -8.77 40.98
N PRO A 5 -1.66 -8.14 39.84
CA PRO A 5 -0.71 -7.84 38.76
C PRO A 5 0.47 -6.97 39.23
N GLN A 6 0.27 -6.05 40.18
CA GLN A 6 1.35 -5.24 40.75
C GLN A 6 2.42 -6.08 41.48
N LYS A 7 2.04 -7.22 42.07
CA LYS A 7 3.00 -8.14 42.68
C LYS A 7 3.74 -8.99 41.65
N LEU A 8 3.11 -9.27 40.50
CA LEU A 8 3.72 -10.08 39.44
C LEU A 8 4.78 -9.26 38.69
N LEU A 9 4.44 -8.02 38.30
CA LEU A 9 5.36 -7.09 37.62
C LEU A 9 6.59 -6.77 38.48
N ALA A 10 6.39 -6.46 39.76
CA ALA A 10 7.47 -6.19 40.70
C ALA A 10 8.39 -7.40 40.95
N LEU A 11 7.86 -8.64 40.88
CA LEU A 11 8.69 -9.85 40.93
C LEU A 11 9.49 -10.05 39.63
N LEU A 12 8.90 -9.73 38.47
CA LEU A 12 9.52 -9.94 37.16
C LEU A 12 10.73 -9.02 36.95
N LEU A 13 10.55 -7.70 37.14
CA LEU A 13 11.63 -6.71 37.08
C LEU A 13 12.72 -6.99 38.11
N ALA A 14 12.37 -7.37 39.34
CA ALA A 14 13.35 -7.74 40.36
C ALA A 14 14.15 -9.00 39.97
N ALA A 15 13.52 -10.01 39.37
CA ALA A 15 14.20 -11.23 38.94
C ALA A 15 15.21 -10.97 37.81
N LEU A 16 14.84 -10.16 36.81
CA LEU A 16 15.73 -9.78 35.70
C LEU A 16 16.94 -8.96 36.20
N LEU A 17 16.71 -7.96 37.05
CA LEU A 17 17.78 -7.12 37.62
C LEU A 17 18.70 -7.89 38.59
N LEU A 18 18.19 -8.90 39.31
CA LEU A 18 19.01 -9.76 40.18
C LEU A 18 19.83 -10.80 39.40
N SER A 19 19.33 -11.31 38.27
CA SER A 19 20.09 -12.21 37.38
C SER A 19 21.37 -11.53 36.87
N GLY A 20 21.27 -10.25 36.47
CA GLY A 20 22.41 -9.45 36.00
C GLY A 20 23.49 -9.20 37.05
N CYS A 21 23.15 -9.20 38.35
CA CYS A 21 24.12 -9.00 39.43
C CYS A 21 24.98 -10.22 39.77
N LEU A 22 24.67 -11.41 39.25
CA LEU A 22 25.29 -12.68 39.70
C LEU A 22 26.18 -13.38 38.67
N VAL A 23 26.33 -12.86 37.44
CA VAL A 23 27.25 -13.42 36.44
C VAL A 23 28.69 -12.94 36.66
N GLY A 24 29.18 -13.21 37.87
CA GLY A 24 30.57 -13.08 38.27
C GLY A 24 31.01 -14.37 38.96
N LEU A 25 31.43 -15.37 38.16
CA LEU A 25 32.08 -16.66 38.48
C LEU A 25 31.31 -17.93 38.07
N SER A 26 31.82 -18.59 37.03
CA SER A 26 31.86 -20.06 36.79
C SER A 26 30.74 -20.75 35.99
N GLY A 27 31.14 -21.41 34.89
CA GLY A 27 30.58 -22.71 34.44
C GLY A 27 29.74 -22.71 33.16
N CYS A 28 30.19 -23.42 32.12
CA CYS A 28 29.48 -23.54 30.85
C CYS A 28 28.18 -24.36 30.94
N GLY A 29 27.14 -23.92 30.22
CA GLY A 29 25.90 -24.64 29.93
C GLY A 29 25.17 -24.00 28.74
N PRO A 30 24.31 -24.73 28.00
CA PRO A 30 23.74 -24.25 26.74
C PRO A 30 22.49 -23.39 26.95
N ASN A 31 22.70 -22.11 27.25
CA ASN A 31 21.77 -20.98 27.05
C ASN A 31 22.50 -19.73 27.55
N GLU A 32 23.07 -18.92 26.65
CA GLU A 32 23.74 -17.69 27.06
C GLU A 32 22.70 -16.55 27.30
N PRO A 33 22.79 -15.81 28.42
CA PRO A 33 22.03 -14.57 28.61
C PRO A 33 22.58 -13.47 27.70
N GLY A 34 21.72 -12.51 27.33
CA GLY A 34 22.11 -11.37 26.51
C GLY A 34 22.97 -10.35 27.28
N PRO A 35 23.54 -9.35 26.59
CA PRO A 35 24.23 -8.25 27.25
C PRO A 35 23.23 -7.40 28.05
N SER A 36 23.63 -6.93 29.23
CA SER A 36 22.89 -5.89 29.97
C SER A 36 23.68 -4.58 29.97
N GLN A 37 23.00 -3.46 29.77
CA GLN A 37 23.61 -2.14 29.67
C GLN A 37 23.03 -1.15 30.68
N ILE A 38 23.91 -0.33 31.27
CA ILE A 38 23.57 0.71 32.25
C ILE A 38 24.29 1.99 31.85
N GLY A 39 23.56 3.07 31.56
CA GLY A 39 24.15 4.31 31.03
C GLY A 39 23.14 5.47 30.95
N HIS A 40 23.59 6.65 30.52
CA HIS A 40 22.65 7.78 30.27
C HIS A 40 21.80 7.55 29.01
N GLN A 41 22.40 6.91 28.01
CA GLN A 41 21.78 6.33 26.82
C GLN A 41 22.39 4.93 26.66
N THR A 42 21.57 3.94 26.32
CA THR A 42 21.99 2.55 26.02
C THR A 42 21.84 2.25 24.53
N GLY A 43 22.48 1.18 24.03
CA GLY A 43 22.61 0.92 22.60
C GLY A 43 21.43 0.16 21.97
N GLU A 44 21.21 0.38 20.67
CA GLU A 44 20.16 -0.28 19.88
C GLU A 44 20.41 -1.80 19.67
N GLY A 45 19.33 -2.59 19.64
CA GLY A 45 19.32 -3.97 19.11
C GLY A 45 19.91 -5.05 20.03
N GLN A 46 19.24 -5.35 21.15
CA GLN A 46 19.64 -6.45 22.04
C GLN A 46 18.97 -7.79 21.65
N SER A 47 19.75 -8.86 21.61
CA SER A 47 19.27 -10.24 21.38
C SER A 47 19.91 -11.24 22.34
N GLY A 48 19.11 -12.04 23.04
CA GLY A 48 19.58 -13.00 24.04
C GLY A 48 18.43 -13.72 24.74
N THR A 49 18.71 -14.68 25.62
CA THR A 49 17.63 -15.37 26.37
C THR A 49 16.98 -14.47 27.43
N GLN A 50 17.78 -13.61 28.07
CA GLN A 50 17.34 -12.53 28.96
C GLN A 50 18.10 -11.25 28.56
N ASN A 51 17.39 -10.13 28.43
CA ASN A 51 17.97 -8.80 28.13
C ASN A 51 17.53 -7.78 29.18
N GLY A 52 18.28 -6.68 29.35
CA GLY A 52 17.92 -5.67 30.34
C GLY A 52 18.72 -4.37 30.27
N GLU A 53 18.01 -3.24 30.24
CA GLU A 53 18.59 -1.89 30.16
C GLU A 53 18.10 -0.93 31.25
N GLN A 54 18.99 -0.05 31.71
CA GLN A 54 18.69 0.98 32.69
C GLN A 54 19.38 2.30 32.34
N GLY A 55 18.60 3.36 32.07
CA GLY A 55 19.14 4.66 31.67
C GLY A 55 18.12 5.81 31.63
N SER A 56 18.53 7.01 31.24
CA SER A 56 17.58 8.13 31.07
C SER A 56 16.74 7.99 29.78
N GLN A 57 17.33 7.40 28.76
CA GLN A 57 16.68 6.92 27.54
C GLN A 57 17.26 5.54 27.24
N SER A 58 16.42 4.51 27.07
CA SER A 58 16.88 3.19 26.60
C SER A 58 16.85 3.07 25.07
N GLY A 59 17.54 2.06 24.53
CA GLY A 59 17.66 1.82 23.09
C GLY A 59 16.46 1.08 22.50
N GLU A 60 16.27 1.20 21.19
CA GLU A 60 15.21 0.50 20.46
C GLU A 60 15.56 -0.99 20.20
N GLY A 61 14.54 -1.84 20.18
CA GLY A 61 14.63 -3.24 19.71
C GLY A 61 15.24 -4.22 20.72
N GLN A 62 14.39 -4.88 21.53
CA GLN A 62 14.78 -6.02 22.36
C GLN A 62 14.11 -7.33 21.89
N SER A 63 14.90 -8.41 21.81
CA SER A 63 14.43 -9.74 21.40
C SER A 63 14.98 -10.86 22.29
N GLY A 64 14.08 -11.65 22.91
CA GLY A 64 14.49 -12.69 23.86
C GLY A 64 13.34 -13.47 24.48
N GLU A 65 13.60 -14.35 25.46
CA GLU A 65 12.50 -14.95 26.22
C GLU A 65 11.94 -13.97 27.27
N GLN A 66 12.81 -13.15 27.87
CA GLN A 66 12.44 -12.13 28.86
C GLN A 66 13.21 -10.81 28.60
N ASN A 67 12.50 -9.70 28.53
CA ASN A 67 13.04 -8.36 28.27
C ASN A 67 12.59 -7.37 29.36
N GLY A 68 13.38 -6.33 29.63
CA GLY A 68 13.08 -5.37 30.70
C GLY A 68 13.82 -4.04 30.58
N GLU A 69 13.08 -2.94 30.67
CA GLU A 69 13.63 -1.58 30.55
C GLU A 69 13.14 -0.65 31.67
N GLN A 70 14.04 0.21 32.15
CA GLN A 70 13.73 1.22 33.15
C GLN A 70 14.42 2.56 32.85
N GLY A 71 13.63 3.60 32.61
CA GLY A 71 14.17 4.94 32.30
C GLY A 71 13.15 6.08 32.34
N SER A 72 13.56 7.31 31.96
CA SER A 72 12.59 8.42 31.84
C SER A 72 11.75 8.29 30.56
N GLN A 73 12.37 7.84 29.47
CA GLN A 73 11.74 7.37 28.24
C GLN A 73 12.29 5.96 27.96
N THR A 74 11.44 4.99 27.65
CA THR A 74 11.86 3.64 27.21
C THR A 74 11.78 3.50 25.69
N GLY A 75 12.51 2.53 25.12
CA GLY A 75 12.65 2.34 23.67
C GLY A 75 11.46 1.61 23.05
N GLU A 76 11.35 1.69 21.72
CA GLU A 76 10.29 1.00 20.96
C GLU A 76 10.67 -0.45 20.65
N GLY A 77 9.66 -1.33 20.55
CA GLY A 77 9.79 -2.67 19.98
C GLY A 77 10.43 -3.74 20.89
N GLN A 78 9.65 -4.27 21.84
CA GLN A 78 10.02 -5.46 22.62
C GLN A 78 9.32 -6.73 22.10
N SER A 79 10.09 -7.80 21.91
CA SER A 79 9.57 -9.11 21.45
C SER A 79 10.08 -10.27 22.31
N GLY A 80 9.17 -11.05 22.89
CA GLY A 80 9.55 -12.16 23.77
C GLY A 80 8.37 -12.88 24.43
N LYS A 81 8.62 -13.72 25.44
CA LYS A 81 7.52 -14.34 26.21
C LYS A 81 6.99 -13.39 27.28
N GLN A 82 7.89 -12.66 27.94
CA GLN A 82 7.56 -11.70 28.99
C GLN A 82 8.32 -10.38 28.81
N ASN A 83 7.59 -9.27 28.69
CA ASN A 83 8.14 -7.94 28.45
C ASN A 83 7.68 -6.97 29.56
N GLY A 84 8.51 -5.99 29.91
CA GLY A 84 8.22 -5.05 31.00
C GLY A 84 8.95 -3.72 30.90
N GLU A 85 8.19 -2.62 30.90
CA GLU A 85 8.72 -1.25 30.83
C GLU A 85 8.24 -0.40 32.01
N GLN A 86 9.15 0.40 32.58
CA GLN A 86 8.83 1.35 33.64
C GLN A 86 9.50 2.72 33.40
N GLY A 87 8.69 3.75 33.12
CA GLY A 87 9.21 5.09 32.85
C GLY A 87 8.20 6.23 32.94
N SER A 88 8.54 7.41 32.41
CA SER A 88 7.62 8.57 32.36
C SER A 88 6.80 8.55 31.06
N GLN A 89 7.45 8.17 29.96
CA GLN A 89 6.84 7.77 28.70
C GLN A 89 7.34 6.34 28.39
N THR A 90 6.47 5.43 27.99
CA THR A 90 6.86 4.08 27.54
C THR A 90 6.83 3.98 26.01
N GLY A 91 7.60 3.05 25.45
CA GLY A 91 7.67 2.84 24.01
C GLY A 91 6.43 2.15 23.43
N GLU A 92 6.39 2.07 22.10
CA GLU A 92 5.33 1.40 21.35
C GLU A 92 5.72 -0.04 20.96
N GLY A 93 4.71 -0.89 20.69
CA GLY A 93 4.92 -2.17 20.01
C GLY A 93 5.51 -3.31 20.84
N GLN A 94 4.96 -3.60 22.03
CA GLN A 94 5.29 -4.80 22.80
C GLN A 94 4.58 -6.06 22.28
N SER A 95 5.30 -7.18 22.19
CA SER A 95 4.76 -8.44 21.68
C SER A 95 5.23 -9.68 22.47
N GLY A 96 4.27 -10.48 22.95
CA GLY A 96 4.59 -11.65 23.78
C GLY A 96 3.41 -12.33 24.47
N GLU A 97 3.67 -13.31 25.33
CA GLU A 97 2.61 -13.96 26.12
C GLU A 97 2.09 -13.02 27.23
N GLN A 98 2.99 -12.26 27.86
CA GLN A 98 2.68 -11.27 28.89
C GLN A 98 3.44 -9.94 28.66
N ASN A 99 2.71 -8.82 28.58
CA ASN A 99 3.27 -7.47 28.41
C ASN A 99 2.76 -6.54 29.51
N ASN A 100 3.63 -5.71 30.09
CA ASN A 100 3.22 -4.69 31.06
C ASN A 100 4.02 -3.38 30.92
N GLY A 101 3.32 -2.24 30.85
CA GLY A 101 3.92 -0.91 30.82
C GLY A 101 3.39 0.00 31.93
N GLN A 102 4.28 0.75 32.59
CA GLN A 102 3.90 1.69 33.65
C GLN A 102 4.57 3.07 33.49
N GLY A 103 3.77 4.10 33.20
CA GLY A 103 4.24 5.47 33.03
C GLY A 103 3.13 6.52 32.93
N SER A 104 3.47 7.81 32.81
CA SER A 104 2.46 8.89 32.71
C SER A 104 1.75 8.95 31.36
N GLN A 105 2.42 8.50 30.30
CA GLN A 105 1.88 8.24 28.97
C GLN A 105 2.37 6.85 28.54
N SER A 106 1.45 5.94 28.18
CA SER A 106 1.80 4.64 27.59
C SER A 106 1.71 4.69 26.07
N GLY A 107 2.66 4.03 25.39
CA GLY A 107 2.68 3.86 23.94
C GLY A 107 1.61 2.88 23.42
N GLU A 108 1.37 2.90 22.11
CA GLU A 108 0.32 2.09 21.47
C GLU A 108 0.79 0.66 21.10
N GLY A 109 -0.17 -0.25 20.91
CA GLY A 109 0.07 -1.52 20.20
C GLY A 109 0.64 -2.70 20.99
N GLN A 110 0.14 -2.99 22.21
CA GLN A 110 0.49 -4.23 22.91
C GLN A 110 -0.21 -5.48 22.32
N SER A 111 0.54 -6.57 22.11
CA SER A 111 0.03 -7.83 21.56
C SER A 111 0.39 -9.07 22.40
N GLY A 112 -0.62 -9.76 22.94
CA GLY A 112 -0.40 -10.93 23.82
C GLY A 112 -1.63 -11.56 24.44
N GLU A 113 -1.44 -12.60 25.26
CA GLU A 113 -2.52 -13.25 26.02
C GLU A 113 -2.90 -12.46 27.28
N GLN A 114 -1.94 -11.75 27.88
CA GLN A 114 -2.17 -10.89 29.06
C GLN A 114 -1.41 -9.56 28.91
N ASN A 115 -2.15 -8.49 28.66
CA ASN A 115 -1.63 -7.12 28.51
C ASN A 115 -2.08 -6.25 29.69
N GLY A 116 -1.24 -5.29 30.10
CA GLY A 116 -1.51 -4.42 31.24
C GLY A 116 -0.80 -3.07 31.15
N GLU A 117 -1.56 -1.98 31.19
CA GLU A 117 -1.06 -0.61 31.19
C GLU A 117 -1.59 0.17 32.39
N GLN A 118 -0.78 1.06 32.95
CA GLN A 118 -1.21 1.96 34.02
C GLN A 118 -0.57 3.35 33.87
N GLY A 119 -1.38 4.34 33.46
CA GLY A 119 -0.96 5.73 33.24
C GLY A 119 -2.11 6.76 33.25
N SER A 120 -1.78 8.04 33.07
CA SER A 120 -2.75 9.15 33.02
C SER A 120 -3.37 9.38 31.64
N GLN A 121 -2.73 8.87 30.59
CA GLN A 121 -3.25 8.72 29.24
C GLN A 121 -2.85 7.32 28.76
N THR A 122 -3.79 6.57 28.18
CA THR A 122 -3.62 5.19 27.70
C THR A 122 -3.98 5.13 26.22
N GLY A 123 -3.18 4.44 25.41
CA GLY A 123 -3.40 4.29 23.96
C GLY A 123 -4.64 3.46 23.60
N GLU A 124 -5.08 3.54 22.35
CA GLU A 124 -6.15 2.69 21.80
C GLU A 124 -5.55 1.48 21.06
N GLY A 125 -6.12 0.29 21.27
CA GLY A 125 -5.80 -0.92 20.48
C GLY A 125 -5.10 -2.04 21.23
N GLN A 126 -5.89 -2.90 21.87
CA GLN A 126 -5.42 -4.20 22.38
C GLN A 126 -5.88 -5.32 21.45
N SER A 127 -4.95 -6.04 20.81
CA SER A 127 -5.26 -7.20 19.97
C SER A 127 -4.16 -8.25 20.04
N GLY A 128 -4.53 -9.53 19.94
CA GLY A 128 -3.59 -10.64 20.13
C GLY A 128 -2.74 -11.00 18.91
N THR A 129 -1.61 -11.66 19.19
CA THR A 129 -0.57 -12.24 18.31
C THR A 129 0.58 -11.32 17.88
N PRO A 130 1.84 -11.81 17.90
CA PRO A 130 3.01 -10.95 18.12
C PRO A 130 3.76 -10.52 16.85
N TYR A 131 4.44 -9.38 16.96
CA TYR A 131 5.34 -8.79 15.96
C TYR A 131 6.79 -9.24 16.18
N VAL A 132 7.55 -9.49 15.12
CA VAL A 132 9.02 -9.66 15.16
C VAL A 132 9.59 -8.99 13.91
N ASP A 133 10.76 -8.36 14.04
CA ASP A 133 11.31 -7.48 13.00
C ASP A 133 11.61 -8.21 11.67
N GLU A 134 11.03 -7.67 10.60
CA GLU A 134 11.18 -8.09 9.21
C GLU A 134 10.99 -6.84 8.35
N THR A 135 11.92 -6.50 7.45
CA THR A 135 11.88 -5.29 6.60
C THR A 135 10.47 -5.03 6.02
N PRO A 136 9.68 -4.08 6.56
CA PRO A 136 8.28 -3.97 6.20
C PRO A 136 8.11 -3.28 4.86
N VAL A 137 7.32 -3.87 3.97
CA VAL A 137 6.66 -3.11 2.91
C VAL A 137 5.48 -2.37 3.56
N LYS A 138 5.76 -1.25 4.21
CA LYS A 138 4.76 -0.36 4.83
C LYS A 138 4.32 0.69 3.81
N ASP A 139 3.01 0.94 3.71
CA ASP A 139 2.46 2.02 2.90
C ASP A 139 2.90 3.39 3.49
N PRO A 140 3.41 4.34 2.69
CA PRO A 140 3.63 5.70 3.16
C PRO A 140 2.33 6.51 3.16
N ASP A 141 2.12 7.27 4.24
CA ASP A 141 1.18 8.40 4.28
C ASP A 141 1.89 9.64 3.75
N LEU A 142 1.31 10.32 2.75
CA LEU A 142 1.76 11.62 2.26
C LEU A 142 0.57 12.45 1.78
N THR A 143 0.50 13.69 2.27
CA THR A 143 -0.50 14.68 1.86
C THR A 143 0.10 15.74 0.94
N GLN A 144 -0.77 16.28 0.09
CA GLN A 144 -0.64 17.52 -0.70
C GLN A 144 0.11 17.44 -2.04
N GLU A 145 -0.62 17.76 -3.11
CA GLU A 145 -0.14 17.90 -4.50
C GLU A 145 0.55 19.25 -4.76
N GLY A 146 1.27 19.35 -5.88
CA GLY A 146 1.69 20.66 -6.41
C GLY A 146 2.44 20.63 -7.73
N ASN A 147 1.74 20.64 -8.86
CA ASN A 147 1.85 21.70 -9.89
C ASN A 147 0.98 21.39 -11.12
N ALA A 148 0.23 22.39 -11.59
CA ALA A 148 -0.54 22.29 -12.82
C ALA A 148 0.32 22.64 -14.05
N LEU A 149 0.27 21.76 -15.07
CA LEU A 149 0.68 22.00 -16.45
C LEU A 149 -0.58 21.67 -17.30
N THR A 150 -1.12 22.47 -18.22
CA THR A 150 -0.65 23.48 -19.20
C THR A 150 -0.20 22.95 -20.57
N GLN A 151 -0.85 21.89 -21.08
CA GLN A 151 -1.43 21.84 -22.44
C GLN A 151 -2.30 20.60 -22.66
N SER A 152 -3.16 20.65 -23.67
CA SER A 152 -3.89 19.50 -24.21
C SER A 152 -2.96 18.33 -24.54
N PRO A 153 -3.30 17.07 -24.19
CA PRO A 153 -2.64 15.90 -24.73
C PRO A 153 -2.63 15.98 -26.26
N ALA A 154 -1.47 15.73 -26.86
CA ALA A 154 -1.39 15.58 -28.31
C ALA A 154 -2.31 14.43 -28.75
N ALA A 155 -2.92 14.53 -29.95
CA ALA A 155 -3.85 13.53 -30.44
C ALA A 155 -3.23 12.12 -30.47
N VAL A 156 -3.58 11.30 -29.47
CA VAL A 156 -2.93 10.03 -29.18
C VAL A 156 -3.33 8.98 -30.22
N PRO A 157 -2.38 8.24 -30.82
CA PRO A 157 -2.71 7.12 -31.70
C PRO A 157 -3.56 6.08 -30.96
N VAL A 158 -4.75 5.79 -31.47
CA VAL A 158 -5.59 4.69 -30.98
C VAL A 158 -4.83 3.37 -31.15
N GLY A 159 -4.66 2.62 -30.06
CA GLY A 159 -3.90 1.37 -30.06
C GLY A 159 -2.45 1.50 -29.58
N LEU A 160 -2.19 2.30 -28.54
CA LEU A 160 -0.91 2.28 -27.82
C LEU A 160 -0.66 0.92 -27.15
N VAL A 161 -0.01 -0.01 -27.85
CA VAL A 161 0.41 -1.30 -27.29
C VAL A 161 1.80 -1.16 -26.63
N PRO A 162 1.98 -1.51 -25.35
CA PRO A 162 3.29 -1.55 -24.68
C PRO A 162 4.16 -2.69 -25.20
N GLU A 163 5.47 -2.46 -25.31
CA GLU A 163 6.45 -3.47 -25.74
C GLU A 163 7.71 -3.48 -24.86
N ALA A 164 8.37 -4.63 -24.77
CA ALA A 164 9.70 -4.77 -24.18
C ALA A 164 10.72 -4.74 -25.31
N SER A 165 11.17 -3.54 -25.69
CA SER A 165 12.01 -3.32 -26.89
C SER A 165 13.49 -3.69 -26.71
N GLY A 166 13.94 -3.91 -25.47
CA GLY A 166 15.25 -4.47 -25.16
C GLY A 166 16.44 -3.53 -25.29
N VAL A 167 16.20 -2.22 -25.43
CA VAL A 167 17.28 -1.22 -25.57
C VAL A 167 17.96 -0.95 -24.22
N LEU A 168 17.18 -0.89 -23.14
CA LEU A 168 17.64 -0.66 -21.77
C LEU A 168 17.01 -1.70 -20.83
N GLN A 169 17.83 -2.62 -20.33
CA GLN A 169 17.36 -3.72 -19.47
C GLN A 169 18.25 -3.91 -18.24
N ALA A 170 17.64 -4.36 -17.16
CA ALA A 170 18.31 -5.01 -16.04
C ALA A 170 17.87 -6.48 -16.01
N VAL A 171 18.84 -7.38 -15.97
CA VAL A 171 18.62 -8.82 -16.14
C VAL A 171 19.33 -9.59 -15.03
N SER A 172 18.63 -10.56 -14.45
CA SER A 172 19.19 -11.59 -13.56
C SER A 172 18.80 -12.98 -14.06
N THR A 173 19.15 -14.03 -13.31
CA THR A 173 18.81 -15.43 -13.66
C THR A 173 17.31 -15.64 -13.91
N TYR A 174 16.44 -14.96 -13.15
CA TYR A 174 14.98 -15.16 -13.21
C TYR A 174 14.18 -13.87 -13.36
N GLY A 175 14.82 -12.70 -13.44
CA GLY A 175 14.13 -11.41 -13.50
C GLY A 175 14.62 -10.55 -14.66
N LEU A 176 13.69 -9.88 -15.33
CA LEU A 176 13.94 -8.92 -16.39
C LEU A 176 13.11 -7.67 -16.13
N ILE A 177 13.77 -6.52 -16.05
CA ILE A 177 13.15 -5.18 -16.06
C ILE A 177 13.62 -4.47 -17.33
N ASP A 178 12.69 -4.16 -18.23
CA ASP A 178 12.93 -3.36 -19.42
C ASP A 178 12.42 -1.93 -19.18
N TYR A 179 13.35 -0.99 -19.17
CA TYR A 179 13.10 0.44 -18.93
C TYR A 179 13.44 1.29 -20.16
N SER A 180 13.34 0.68 -21.36
CA SER A 180 13.52 1.37 -22.64
C SER A 180 12.47 2.46 -22.89
N ASN A 181 11.29 2.32 -22.30
CA ASN A 181 10.10 3.13 -22.59
C ASN A 181 9.77 4.20 -21.51
N THR A 182 10.77 4.64 -20.75
CA THR A 182 10.60 5.67 -19.70
C THR A 182 10.07 7.01 -20.23
N LYS A 183 10.33 7.34 -21.51
CA LYS A 183 9.75 8.52 -22.18
C LYS A 183 8.24 8.42 -22.40
N ASP A 184 7.75 7.20 -22.53
CA ASP A 184 6.36 6.82 -22.73
C ASP A 184 5.64 6.47 -21.41
N GLY A 185 6.29 6.70 -20.26
CA GLY A 185 5.68 6.58 -18.95
C GLY A 185 5.44 5.15 -18.45
N TYR A 186 6.19 4.15 -18.95
CA TYR A 186 6.08 2.77 -18.46
C TYR A 186 7.40 1.99 -18.47
N VAL A 187 7.41 0.90 -17.71
CA VAL A 187 8.41 -0.18 -17.80
C VAL A 187 7.73 -1.52 -18.01
N MET A 188 8.45 -2.48 -18.59
CA MET A 188 8.00 -3.86 -18.71
C MET A 188 8.77 -4.74 -17.73
N VAL A 189 8.07 -5.59 -17.00
CA VAL A 189 8.67 -6.47 -15.99
C VAL A 189 8.23 -7.92 -16.23
N GLN A 190 9.17 -8.86 -16.20
CA GLN A 190 8.89 -10.29 -16.29
C GLN A 190 9.75 -11.07 -15.29
N TYR A 191 9.14 -12.04 -14.62
CA TYR A 191 9.87 -13.12 -13.97
C TYR A 191 9.91 -14.31 -14.93
N THR A 192 11.10 -14.70 -15.37
CA THR A 192 11.33 -15.69 -16.45
C THR A 192 11.43 -17.13 -15.95
N GLY A 193 11.66 -17.31 -14.65
CA GLY A 193 11.67 -18.64 -14.02
C GLY A 193 10.27 -19.25 -13.86
N SER A 194 10.22 -20.51 -13.41
CA SER A 194 9.00 -21.20 -13.00
C SER A 194 8.96 -21.29 -11.47
N THR A 195 7.93 -20.74 -10.84
CA THR A 195 7.76 -20.77 -9.39
C THR A 195 6.28 -20.88 -8.99
N ALA A 196 6.02 -21.45 -7.81
CA ALA A 196 4.73 -21.40 -7.13
C ALA A 196 4.69 -20.32 -6.03
N SER A 197 5.82 -19.67 -5.73
CA SER A 197 5.90 -18.57 -4.78
C SER A 197 5.19 -17.33 -5.29
N LYS A 198 4.72 -16.49 -4.36
CA LYS A 198 4.16 -15.17 -4.70
C LYS A 198 5.27 -14.30 -5.30
N LEU A 199 4.97 -13.65 -6.41
CA LEU A 199 5.89 -12.70 -7.03
C LEU A 199 5.35 -11.27 -6.89
N LYS A 200 6.24 -10.33 -6.59
CA LYS A 200 5.93 -8.90 -6.50
C LYS A 200 6.87 -8.09 -7.37
N ALA A 201 6.39 -6.95 -7.85
CA ALA A 201 7.23 -5.87 -8.33
C ALA A 201 6.92 -4.61 -7.52
N GLN A 202 7.93 -3.79 -7.27
CA GLN A 202 7.74 -2.43 -6.76
C GLN A 202 8.26 -1.43 -7.78
N VAL A 203 7.52 -0.33 -7.94
CA VAL A 203 7.93 0.87 -8.67
C VAL A 203 7.95 1.99 -7.63
N LYS A 204 9.15 2.27 -7.10
CA LYS A 204 9.39 3.40 -6.20
C LYS A 204 9.71 4.62 -7.05
N GLY A 205 8.81 5.59 -7.09
CA GLY A 205 9.02 6.89 -7.73
C GLY A 205 9.56 7.95 -6.77
N PRO A 206 9.53 9.23 -7.18
CA PRO A 206 9.95 10.36 -6.36
C PRO A 206 9.24 10.51 -4.99
N THR A 207 7.96 10.14 -4.90
CA THR A 207 7.12 10.30 -3.69
C THR A 207 6.47 8.99 -3.24
N THR A 208 6.07 8.14 -4.19
CA THR A 208 5.13 7.04 -3.97
C THR A 208 5.76 5.70 -4.38
N THR A 209 5.50 4.63 -3.62
CA THR A 209 5.92 3.27 -3.96
C THR A 209 4.72 2.41 -4.33
N TYR A 210 4.60 2.08 -5.61
CA TYR A 210 3.55 1.21 -6.13
C TYR A 210 3.97 -0.25 -6.04
N THR A 211 3.10 -1.13 -5.53
CA THR A 211 3.39 -2.57 -5.39
C THR A 211 2.41 -3.40 -6.22
N TYR A 212 2.96 -4.21 -7.14
CA TYR A 212 2.23 -5.04 -8.11
C TYR A 212 2.43 -6.53 -7.82
N THR A 213 1.50 -7.37 -8.29
CA THR A 213 1.66 -8.83 -8.23
C THR A 213 2.01 -9.36 -9.60
N LEU A 214 3.12 -10.10 -9.74
CA LEU A 214 3.53 -10.65 -11.03
C LEU A 214 2.98 -12.06 -11.24
N THR A 215 2.84 -12.47 -12.49
CA THR A 215 2.61 -13.87 -12.89
C THR A 215 3.87 -14.38 -13.59
N ALA A 216 4.43 -15.50 -13.12
CA ALA A 216 5.60 -16.11 -13.73
C ALA A 216 5.40 -16.37 -15.24
N GLY A 217 6.44 -16.12 -16.04
CA GLY A 217 6.41 -16.25 -17.49
C GLY A 217 5.62 -15.17 -18.24
N LYS A 218 4.89 -14.27 -17.56
CA LYS A 218 4.15 -13.16 -18.20
C LYS A 218 4.84 -11.82 -18.01
N TRP A 219 4.77 -10.99 -19.04
CA TRP A 219 5.07 -9.57 -18.93
C TRP A 219 3.98 -8.85 -18.14
N ALA A 220 4.40 -7.94 -17.27
CA ALA A 220 3.56 -6.93 -16.64
C ALA A 220 4.02 -5.55 -17.11
N VAL A 221 3.07 -4.74 -17.57
CA VAL A 221 3.29 -3.33 -17.90
C VAL A 221 3.04 -2.52 -16.62
N LEU A 222 4.06 -1.81 -16.13
CA LEU A 222 3.96 -1.01 -14.91
C LEU A 222 4.10 0.49 -15.26
N PRO A 223 3.12 1.34 -14.90
CA PRO A 223 3.16 2.76 -15.21
C PRO A 223 4.12 3.51 -14.30
N LEU A 224 4.68 4.61 -14.81
CA LEU A 224 5.48 5.58 -14.07
C LEU A 224 4.55 6.73 -13.59
N SER A 225 3.54 6.38 -12.80
CA SER A 225 2.46 7.31 -12.40
C SER A 225 2.92 8.51 -11.57
N ASP A 226 4.07 8.41 -10.92
CA ASP A 226 4.64 9.41 -9.99
C ASP A 226 5.44 10.54 -10.70
N GLY A 227 5.15 10.77 -11.98
CA GLY A 227 5.70 11.88 -12.77
C GLY A 227 7.17 11.73 -13.18
N ASN A 228 7.81 12.87 -13.46
CA ASN A 228 9.23 12.90 -13.84
C ASN A 228 10.12 12.91 -12.60
N GLY A 229 11.24 12.17 -12.64
CA GLY A 229 12.18 12.10 -11.54
C GLY A 229 12.94 10.79 -11.45
N SER A 230 13.48 10.47 -10.28
CA SER A 230 14.22 9.23 -10.03
C SER A 230 13.28 8.08 -9.67
N TYR A 231 13.54 6.91 -10.26
CA TYR A 231 12.81 5.68 -10.02
C TYR A 231 13.73 4.53 -9.63
N GLN A 232 13.23 3.65 -8.78
CA GLN A 232 13.77 2.32 -8.56
C GLN A 232 12.67 1.28 -8.77
N VAL A 233 12.89 0.38 -9.73
CA VAL A 233 12.00 -0.75 -10.00
C VAL A 233 12.68 -2.02 -9.52
N SER A 234 11.97 -2.84 -8.74
CA SER A 234 12.53 -4.06 -8.14
C SER A 234 11.55 -5.21 -8.25
N VAL A 235 12.04 -6.40 -8.62
CA VAL A 235 11.29 -7.66 -8.66
C VAL A 235 11.65 -8.50 -7.44
N TYR A 236 10.66 -9.17 -6.89
CA TYR A 236 10.75 -9.90 -5.64
C TYR A 236 10.05 -11.26 -5.71
N GLU A 237 10.66 -12.27 -5.11
CA GLU A 237 10.08 -13.62 -4.96
C GLU A 237 9.91 -13.97 -3.47
N ASN A 238 8.73 -14.46 -3.10
CA ASN A 238 8.40 -14.80 -1.71
C ASN A 238 9.18 -16.03 -1.24
N ILE A 239 9.83 -15.90 -0.09
CA ILE A 239 10.57 -16.98 0.57
C ILE A 239 9.64 -17.72 1.53
N THR A 240 9.01 -16.98 2.43
CA THR A 240 8.06 -17.47 3.44
C THR A 240 7.27 -16.29 4.00
N GLY A 241 6.00 -16.49 4.38
CA GLY A 241 5.16 -15.45 4.98
C GLY A 241 5.18 -14.13 4.21
N THR A 242 5.68 -13.09 4.88
CA THR A 242 5.91 -11.72 4.40
C THR A 242 7.29 -11.46 3.81
N LYS A 243 8.24 -12.41 3.90
CA LYS A 243 9.63 -12.24 3.43
C LYS A 243 9.75 -12.46 1.93
N TYR A 244 10.53 -11.60 1.27
CA TYR A 244 10.82 -11.68 -0.16
C TYR A 244 12.33 -11.54 -0.42
N ALA A 245 12.86 -12.34 -1.34
CA ALA A 245 14.17 -12.14 -1.93
C ALA A 245 14.08 -11.15 -3.10
N SER A 246 15.04 -10.24 -3.24
CA SER A 246 15.17 -9.44 -4.47
C SER A 246 15.71 -10.31 -5.60
N VAL A 247 15.03 -10.27 -6.74
CA VAL A 247 15.35 -11.06 -7.95
C VAL A 247 16.15 -10.23 -8.94
N VAL A 248 15.74 -8.97 -9.16
CA VAL A 248 16.44 -7.98 -10.01
C VAL A 248 15.97 -6.58 -9.59
N SER A 249 16.82 -5.57 -9.76
CA SER A 249 16.46 -4.16 -9.55
C SER A 249 17.10 -3.27 -10.62
N ALA A 250 16.42 -2.17 -10.96
CA ALA A 250 16.87 -1.15 -11.90
C ALA A 250 16.59 0.24 -11.32
N GLY A 251 17.63 1.07 -11.23
CA GLY A 251 17.51 2.51 -10.94
C GLY A 251 17.65 3.32 -12.22
N PHE A 252 16.75 4.26 -12.47
CA PHE A 252 16.79 5.15 -13.65
C PHE A 252 16.11 6.49 -13.35
N SER A 253 16.24 7.46 -14.25
CA SER A 253 15.45 8.70 -14.22
C SER A 253 14.42 8.67 -15.35
N ALA A 254 13.17 8.98 -15.02
CA ALA A 254 12.11 9.20 -16.01
C ALA A 254 12.08 10.67 -16.42
N ALA A 255 12.06 10.90 -17.72
CA ALA A 255 11.85 12.20 -18.36
C ALA A 255 10.89 11.97 -19.53
N MET A 256 9.60 11.84 -19.17
CA MET A 256 8.50 11.62 -20.09
C MET A 256 8.35 12.79 -21.07
N THR A 257 8.03 12.47 -22.32
CA THR A 257 7.73 13.47 -23.36
C THR A 257 6.31 14.00 -23.27
N ASP A 258 5.44 13.28 -22.55
CA ASP A 258 4.04 13.59 -22.30
C ASP A 258 3.70 13.13 -20.87
N GLU A 259 3.21 14.03 -20.02
CA GLU A 259 2.84 13.73 -18.63
C GLU A 259 1.61 12.82 -18.53
N PHE A 260 0.80 12.74 -19.59
CA PHE A 260 -0.38 11.88 -19.66
C PHE A 260 -0.05 10.44 -20.05
N ALA A 261 1.17 10.15 -20.51
CA ALA A 261 1.53 8.84 -21.07
C ALA A 261 1.26 7.63 -20.14
N PRO A 262 1.55 7.68 -18.81
CA PRO A 262 1.19 6.61 -17.88
C PRO A 262 -0.32 6.34 -17.80
N PHE A 263 -1.13 7.38 -18.02
CA PHE A 263 -2.59 7.38 -17.89
C PHE A 263 -3.33 7.28 -19.23
N LEU A 264 -2.60 7.01 -20.32
CA LEU A 264 -3.10 6.74 -21.67
C LEU A 264 -2.82 5.31 -22.11
N ARG A 265 -1.70 4.72 -21.67
CA ARG A 265 -1.30 3.35 -22.02
C ARG A 265 -2.06 2.30 -21.20
N PRO A 266 -2.21 1.06 -21.70
CA PRO A 266 -2.75 -0.04 -20.90
C PRO A 266 -1.68 -0.48 -19.91
N ASN A 267 -2.10 -0.92 -18.73
CA ASN A 267 -1.20 -1.44 -17.72
C ASN A 267 -1.81 -2.62 -16.96
N GLN A 268 -1.09 -3.21 -15.99
CA GLN A 268 -1.56 -4.39 -15.27
C GLN A 268 -2.99 -4.25 -14.69
N TYR A 269 -3.40 -3.04 -14.26
CA TYR A 269 -4.72 -2.81 -13.65
C TYR A 269 -5.77 -2.35 -14.68
N VAL A 270 -5.32 -1.87 -15.84
CA VAL A 270 -6.16 -1.39 -16.95
C VAL A 270 -5.64 -1.98 -18.27
N ASP A 271 -5.70 -3.30 -18.41
CA ASP A 271 -5.24 -4.00 -19.62
C ASP A 271 -6.32 -3.95 -20.71
N TYR A 272 -6.43 -2.79 -21.36
CA TYR A 272 -7.31 -2.65 -22.53
C TYR A 272 -6.70 -3.25 -23.80
N ALA A 273 -5.39 -3.53 -23.85
CA ALA A 273 -4.76 -4.20 -25.00
C ALA A 273 -5.28 -5.63 -25.18
N ALA A 274 -5.62 -6.31 -24.09
CA ALA A 274 -6.30 -7.61 -24.09
C ALA A 274 -7.85 -7.52 -24.17
N ALA A 275 -8.44 -6.34 -24.40
CA ALA A 275 -9.89 -6.11 -24.29
C ALA A 275 -10.55 -5.53 -25.58
N PRO A 276 -10.49 -6.25 -26.71
CA PRO A 276 -10.97 -5.75 -28.00
C PRO A 276 -12.47 -5.43 -28.02
N ASN A 277 -13.31 -6.14 -27.26
CA ASN A 277 -14.75 -5.85 -27.22
C ASN A 277 -15.04 -4.56 -26.43
N SER A 278 -14.27 -4.29 -25.38
CA SER A 278 -14.36 -3.06 -24.57
C SER A 278 -13.89 -1.84 -25.37
N MET A 279 -12.78 -1.98 -26.11
CA MET A 279 -12.32 -0.96 -27.07
C MET A 279 -13.36 -0.70 -28.17
N ALA A 280 -13.90 -1.75 -28.79
CA ALA A 280 -14.92 -1.62 -29.83
C ALA A 280 -16.21 -0.98 -29.29
N LYS A 281 -16.59 -1.29 -28.05
CA LYS A 281 -17.74 -0.65 -27.41
C LYS A 281 -17.49 0.82 -27.09
N ALA A 282 -16.29 1.18 -26.64
CA ALA A 282 -15.91 2.57 -26.42
C ALA A 282 -15.98 3.36 -27.74
N ALA A 283 -15.35 2.86 -28.80
CA ALA A 283 -15.38 3.45 -30.13
C ALA A 283 -16.80 3.59 -30.71
N GLN A 284 -17.72 2.66 -30.40
CA GLN A 284 -19.13 2.78 -30.77
C GLN A 284 -19.82 3.93 -30.03
N LEU A 285 -19.58 4.08 -28.72
CA LEU A 285 -20.21 5.10 -27.88
C LEU A 285 -19.69 6.51 -28.19
N THR A 286 -18.44 6.62 -28.63
CA THR A 286 -17.75 7.88 -28.94
C THR A 286 -17.68 8.21 -30.44
N ALA A 287 -18.38 7.45 -31.29
CA ALA A 287 -18.33 7.59 -32.73
C ALA A 287 -18.73 9.01 -33.19
N GLY A 288 -17.78 9.72 -33.81
CA GLY A 288 -17.97 11.10 -34.28
C GLY A 288 -17.84 12.17 -33.19
N ILE A 289 -17.56 11.80 -31.93
CA ILE A 289 -17.34 12.74 -30.83
C ILE A 289 -15.86 13.10 -30.76
N THR A 290 -15.52 14.37 -31.01
CA THR A 290 -14.16 14.89 -30.87
C THR A 290 -13.85 15.36 -29.46
N ASP A 291 -14.82 15.99 -28.79
CA ASP A 291 -14.69 16.52 -27.44
C ASP A 291 -14.49 15.39 -26.40
N SER A 292 -13.43 15.53 -25.60
CA SER A 292 -13.05 14.57 -24.56
C SER A 292 -14.09 14.47 -23.44
N LEU A 293 -14.76 15.57 -23.09
CA LEU A 293 -15.75 15.58 -22.01
C LEU A 293 -17.04 14.84 -22.42
N HIS A 294 -17.52 15.03 -23.65
CA HIS A 294 -18.67 14.30 -24.19
C HIS A 294 -18.36 12.82 -24.45
N LYS A 295 -17.11 12.46 -24.80
CA LYS A 295 -16.67 11.05 -24.79
C LYS A 295 -16.79 10.44 -23.39
N VAL A 296 -16.33 11.18 -22.38
CA VAL A 296 -16.38 10.78 -20.96
C VAL A 296 -17.82 10.55 -20.50
N GLU A 297 -18.74 11.46 -20.81
CA GLU A 297 -20.17 11.32 -20.54
C GLU A 297 -20.76 10.02 -21.12
N LYS A 298 -20.52 9.75 -22.40
CA LYS A 298 -21.10 8.58 -23.10
C LYS A 298 -20.58 7.24 -22.59
N VAL A 299 -19.33 7.18 -22.15
CA VAL A 299 -18.77 5.98 -21.50
C VAL A 299 -19.27 5.85 -20.06
N TYR A 300 -19.37 6.95 -19.31
CA TYR A 300 -19.92 6.98 -17.94
C TYR A 300 -21.36 6.46 -17.90
N ASP A 301 -22.25 7.05 -18.71
CA ASP A 301 -23.66 6.64 -18.81
C ASP A 301 -23.78 5.15 -19.12
N PHE A 302 -22.99 4.66 -20.09
CA PHE A 302 -23.00 3.25 -20.43
C PHE A 302 -22.62 2.36 -19.25
N VAL A 303 -21.49 2.64 -18.58
CA VAL A 303 -21.00 1.82 -17.44
C VAL A 303 -21.99 1.85 -16.28
N VAL A 304 -22.44 3.04 -15.87
CA VAL A 304 -23.36 3.23 -14.73
C VAL A 304 -24.70 2.53 -14.95
N GLN A 305 -25.24 2.58 -16.17
CA GLN A 305 -26.54 1.98 -16.52
C GLN A 305 -26.47 0.48 -16.85
N ASN A 306 -25.30 -0.07 -17.21
CA ASN A 306 -25.18 -1.45 -17.70
C ASN A 306 -24.44 -2.43 -16.78
N ILE A 307 -23.67 -1.97 -15.80
CA ILE A 307 -22.94 -2.85 -14.87
C ILE A 307 -23.69 -2.87 -13.53
N THR A 308 -23.79 -4.03 -12.89
CA THR A 308 -24.37 -4.23 -11.55
C THR A 308 -23.30 -4.59 -10.52
N TYR A 309 -23.49 -4.20 -9.26
CA TYR A 309 -22.50 -4.44 -8.21
C TYR A 309 -22.55 -5.88 -7.66
N ASP A 310 -21.45 -6.63 -7.82
CA ASP A 310 -21.33 -8.00 -7.33
C ASP A 310 -20.91 -8.05 -5.85
N LYS A 311 -21.91 -8.00 -4.96
CA LYS A 311 -21.71 -8.13 -3.51
C LYS A 311 -21.09 -9.48 -3.10
N ALA A 312 -21.33 -10.55 -3.86
CA ALA A 312 -20.80 -11.88 -3.55
C ALA A 312 -19.32 -12.00 -3.92
N LEU A 313 -18.89 -11.37 -5.02
CA LEU A 313 -17.47 -11.16 -5.34
C LEU A 313 -16.80 -10.25 -4.32
N ALA A 314 -17.41 -9.11 -3.97
CA ALA A 314 -16.85 -8.18 -2.98
C ALA A 314 -16.58 -8.85 -1.62
N ALA A 315 -17.45 -9.76 -1.17
CA ALA A 315 -17.29 -10.48 0.10
C ALA A 315 -16.24 -11.60 0.08
N ARG A 316 -15.76 -12.04 -1.11
CA ARG A 316 -14.86 -13.21 -1.26
C ARG A 316 -13.58 -12.91 -2.04
N VAL A 317 -13.41 -11.70 -2.56
CA VAL A 317 -12.25 -11.32 -3.36
C VAL A 317 -11.00 -11.33 -2.49
N THR A 318 -9.90 -11.84 -3.03
CA THR A 318 -8.62 -11.98 -2.32
C THR A 318 -7.54 -11.12 -2.98
N SER A 319 -6.44 -10.88 -2.24
CA SER A 319 -5.28 -10.16 -2.77
C SER A 319 -4.74 -10.84 -4.04
N GLY A 320 -4.45 -10.03 -5.07
CA GLY A 320 -4.03 -10.51 -6.39
C GLY A 320 -5.17 -10.63 -7.42
N TYR A 321 -6.41 -10.27 -7.06
CA TYR A 321 -7.47 -10.06 -8.04
C TYR A 321 -7.11 -8.93 -9.03
N LEU A 322 -7.35 -9.16 -10.32
CA LEU A 322 -7.20 -8.18 -11.39
C LEU A 322 -8.45 -8.20 -12.28
N PRO A 323 -9.04 -7.03 -12.63
CA PRO A 323 -10.13 -6.93 -13.58
C PRO A 323 -9.76 -7.48 -14.96
N VAL A 324 -10.74 -8.08 -15.65
CA VAL A 324 -10.62 -8.47 -17.06
C VAL A 324 -11.74 -7.78 -17.80
N LEU A 325 -11.41 -6.67 -18.48
CA LEU A 325 -12.37 -5.67 -18.98
C LEU A 325 -13.47 -6.30 -19.86
N ASP A 326 -13.10 -7.13 -20.84
CA ASP A 326 -14.07 -7.85 -21.69
C ASP A 326 -14.95 -8.84 -20.90
N SER A 327 -14.44 -9.40 -19.80
CA SER A 327 -15.25 -10.22 -18.91
C SER A 327 -16.25 -9.40 -18.10
N VAL A 328 -15.89 -8.21 -17.63
CA VAL A 328 -16.80 -7.29 -16.92
C VAL A 328 -17.89 -6.81 -17.87
N LEU A 329 -17.51 -6.37 -19.08
CA LEU A 329 -18.42 -5.96 -20.14
C LEU A 329 -19.43 -7.05 -20.51
N THR A 330 -18.95 -8.29 -20.65
CA THR A 330 -19.79 -9.45 -21.01
C THR A 330 -20.73 -9.87 -19.88
N LYS A 331 -20.22 -9.95 -18.65
CA LYS A 331 -21.01 -10.39 -17.48
C LYS A 331 -21.96 -9.31 -16.96
N LYS A 332 -21.71 -8.03 -17.29
CA LYS A 332 -22.44 -6.87 -16.78
C LYS A 332 -22.50 -6.79 -15.25
N THR A 333 -21.48 -7.32 -14.57
CA THR A 333 -21.38 -7.31 -13.10
C THR A 333 -19.92 -7.26 -12.66
N GLY A 334 -19.64 -6.62 -11.52
CA GLY A 334 -18.30 -6.49 -10.97
C GLY A 334 -18.26 -5.73 -9.63
N ILE A 335 -17.06 -5.55 -9.07
CA ILE A 335 -16.79 -4.73 -7.88
C ILE A 335 -16.21 -3.37 -8.26
N CYS A 336 -15.92 -2.49 -7.30
CA CYS A 336 -15.45 -1.13 -7.58
C CYS A 336 -14.23 -1.06 -8.51
N PHE A 337 -13.29 -2.00 -8.33
CA PHE A 337 -12.12 -2.13 -9.18
C PHE A 337 -12.48 -2.50 -10.63
N ASP A 338 -13.49 -3.34 -10.86
CA ASP A 338 -13.97 -3.71 -12.20
C ASP A 338 -14.63 -2.54 -12.93
N TYR A 339 -15.47 -1.78 -12.22
CA TYR A 339 -16.11 -0.57 -12.75
C TYR A 339 -15.06 0.47 -13.16
N ALA A 340 -14.11 0.75 -12.26
CA ALA A 340 -13.04 1.72 -12.51
C ALA A 340 -12.12 1.27 -13.66
N ALA A 341 -11.70 0.00 -13.70
CA ALA A 341 -10.85 -0.53 -14.77
C ALA A 341 -11.54 -0.59 -16.14
N LEU A 342 -12.82 -1.01 -16.20
CA LEU A 342 -13.58 -1.01 -17.45
C LEU A 342 -13.73 0.42 -17.98
N MET A 343 -14.16 1.36 -17.13
CA MET A 343 -14.34 2.75 -17.55
C MET A 343 -13.01 3.40 -17.97
N THR A 344 -11.94 3.22 -17.19
CA THR A 344 -10.61 3.74 -17.51
C THR A 344 -10.10 3.18 -18.84
N GLY A 345 -10.20 1.86 -19.06
CA GLY A 345 -9.73 1.24 -20.30
C GLY A 345 -10.53 1.67 -21.52
N MET A 346 -11.85 1.83 -21.38
CA MET A 346 -12.69 2.39 -22.43
C MET A 346 -12.26 3.82 -22.78
N LEU A 347 -12.03 4.70 -21.79
CA LEU A 347 -11.61 6.09 -22.02
C LEU A 347 -10.21 6.21 -22.64
N ARG A 348 -9.22 5.51 -22.08
CA ARG A 348 -7.85 5.47 -22.60
C ARG A 348 -7.81 5.01 -24.06
N SER A 349 -8.61 4.01 -24.41
CA SER A 349 -8.71 3.53 -25.81
C SER A 349 -9.21 4.58 -26.81
N GLN A 350 -9.88 5.65 -26.34
CA GLN A 350 -10.41 6.76 -27.15
C GLN A 350 -9.57 8.04 -27.02
N GLY A 351 -8.35 7.93 -26.45
CA GLY A 351 -7.39 9.02 -26.31
C GLY A 351 -7.63 9.97 -25.14
N VAL A 352 -8.51 9.62 -24.19
CA VAL A 352 -8.77 10.43 -22.99
C VAL A 352 -7.84 9.95 -21.87
N PRO A 353 -6.94 10.80 -21.32
CA PRO A 353 -6.14 10.43 -20.16
C PRO A 353 -7.05 10.18 -18.96
N CYS A 354 -6.85 9.05 -18.29
CA CYS A 354 -7.70 8.64 -17.19
C CYS A 354 -6.87 7.83 -16.18
N LYS A 355 -6.78 8.31 -14.94
CA LYS A 355 -6.24 7.60 -13.79
C LYS A 355 -7.29 6.62 -13.26
N LEU A 356 -6.89 5.37 -13.00
CA LEU A 356 -7.62 4.50 -12.08
C LEU A 356 -7.10 4.81 -10.68
N VAL A 357 -7.96 5.34 -9.82
CA VAL A 357 -7.58 5.77 -8.47
C VAL A 357 -8.01 4.71 -7.47
N VAL A 358 -7.12 4.39 -6.52
CA VAL A 358 -7.41 3.49 -5.40
C VAL A 358 -7.09 4.20 -4.10
N GLY A 359 -7.94 4.03 -3.09
CA GLY A 359 -7.81 4.68 -1.79
C GLY A 359 -8.98 4.33 -0.89
N TYR A 360 -9.50 5.32 -0.17
CA TYR A 360 -10.63 5.14 0.75
C TYR A 360 -11.79 6.07 0.38
N ALA A 361 -13.01 5.56 0.52
CA ALA A 361 -14.24 6.34 0.54
C ALA A 361 -14.92 6.12 1.91
N GLY A 362 -14.91 7.15 2.76
CA GLY A 362 -15.09 6.98 4.21
C GLY A 362 -14.04 6.01 4.76
N SER A 363 -14.48 4.95 5.43
CA SER A 363 -13.61 3.85 5.89
C SER A 363 -13.48 2.68 4.90
N ALA A 364 -14.20 2.70 3.78
CA ALA A 364 -14.17 1.60 2.81
C ALA A 364 -13.00 1.75 1.83
N TYR A 365 -12.15 0.73 1.71
CA TYR A 365 -11.15 0.67 0.65
C TYR A 365 -11.84 0.52 -0.71
N HIS A 366 -11.53 1.41 -1.64
CA HIS A 366 -12.37 1.67 -2.80
C HIS A 366 -11.56 2.09 -4.04
N ALA A 367 -12.18 1.98 -5.21
CA ALA A 367 -11.60 2.36 -6.49
C ALA A 367 -12.58 3.19 -7.32
N TRP A 368 -12.07 4.27 -7.91
CA TRP A 368 -12.80 5.23 -8.73
C TRP A 368 -11.88 5.72 -9.87
N ILE A 369 -12.29 6.73 -10.64
CA ILE A 369 -11.46 7.27 -11.72
C ILE A 369 -11.30 8.78 -11.63
N SER A 370 -10.23 9.29 -12.25
CA SER A 370 -9.98 10.71 -12.48
C SER A 370 -9.58 10.91 -13.94
N VAL A 371 -10.31 11.76 -14.65
CA VAL A 371 -10.14 12.01 -16.09
C VAL A 371 -9.48 13.36 -16.32
N TRP A 372 -8.77 13.53 -17.42
CA TRP A 372 -8.27 14.84 -17.83
C TRP A 372 -9.07 15.41 -19.01
N THR A 373 -9.42 16.69 -18.97
CA THR A 373 -10.06 17.42 -20.10
C THR A 373 -9.43 18.79 -20.34
N ASP A 374 -9.53 19.29 -21.57
CA ASP A 374 -8.99 20.59 -21.98
C ASP A 374 -9.58 21.76 -21.19
N GLU A 375 -10.84 21.62 -20.78
CA GLU A 375 -11.61 22.68 -20.11
C GLU A 375 -11.38 22.72 -18.59
N ASN A 376 -10.99 21.59 -17.98
CA ASN A 376 -10.98 21.44 -16.51
C ASN A 376 -9.66 20.91 -15.94
N GLY A 377 -8.72 20.46 -16.77
CA GLY A 377 -7.52 19.76 -16.31
C GLY A 377 -7.86 18.38 -15.74
N TRP A 378 -7.17 17.95 -14.68
CA TRP A 378 -7.54 16.73 -13.96
C TRP A 378 -8.83 16.94 -13.15
N VAL A 379 -9.83 16.13 -13.46
CA VAL A 379 -11.20 16.20 -12.92
C VAL A 379 -11.26 15.39 -11.61
N ASP A 380 -10.54 15.92 -10.62
CA ASP A 380 -10.30 15.36 -9.29
C ASP A 380 -11.29 15.89 -8.20
N GLY A 381 -12.55 16.23 -8.50
CA GLY A 381 -13.59 16.41 -7.47
C GLY A 381 -15.05 16.54 -7.93
N VAL A 382 -15.93 15.58 -7.53
CA VAL A 382 -17.38 15.68 -7.21
C VAL A 382 -18.58 15.30 -8.21
N ILE A 383 -18.56 14.33 -9.15
CA ILE A 383 -19.43 14.30 -10.41
C ILE A 383 -20.94 14.04 -10.40
N TYR A 384 -21.61 14.93 -11.14
CA TYR A 384 -22.72 14.76 -12.12
C TYR A 384 -23.00 16.17 -12.69
N PHE A 385 -23.46 16.30 -13.94
CA PHE A 385 -23.81 17.63 -14.51
C PHE A 385 -25.21 18.04 -14.04
N ASP A 386 -25.28 18.96 -13.08
CA ASP A 386 -26.52 19.52 -12.54
C ASP A 386 -27.11 20.64 -13.41
N GLY A 387 -26.46 20.99 -14.52
CA GLY A 387 -26.72 22.18 -15.32
C GLY A 387 -25.65 23.27 -15.21
N SER A 388 -24.69 23.14 -14.28
CA SER A 388 -23.83 24.27 -13.87
C SER A 388 -22.34 23.96 -13.61
N ALA A 389 -21.96 22.75 -13.15
CA ALA A 389 -20.54 22.47 -12.78
C ALA A 389 -20.06 21.00 -12.93
N TRP A 390 -18.74 20.84 -13.12
CA TRP A 390 -17.91 19.59 -13.10
C TRP A 390 -16.77 19.70 -12.03
N LYS A 391 -16.16 18.63 -11.48
CA LYS A 391 -16.70 17.28 -11.36
C LYS A 391 -15.65 16.13 -10.92
N ARG A 392 -16.00 14.84 -10.60
CA ARG A 392 -15.15 13.56 -10.42
C ARG A 392 -15.94 12.23 -10.40
N MET A 393 -15.43 11.13 -10.95
CA MET A 393 -16.23 9.94 -11.26
C MET A 393 -16.06 8.72 -10.34
N ASP A 394 -17.13 8.38 -9.61
CA ASP A 394 -17.32 7.07 -8.99
C ASP A 394 -18.47 6.29 -9.69
N PRO A 395 -18.16 5.51 -10.74
CA PRO A 395 -19.18 4.75 -11.46
C PRO A 395 -19.82 3.65 -10.61
N THR A 396 -19.20 3.25 -9.49
CA THR A 396 -19.69 2.19 -8.60
C THR A 396 -20.82 2.69 -7.70
N PHE A 397 -20.58 3.80 -6.99
CA PHE A 397 -21.59 4.40 -6.12
C PHE A 397 -22.69 5.08 -6.94
N ALA A 398 -22.37 5.68 -8.09
CA ALA A 398 -23.40 6.22 -8.99
C ALA A 398 -24.37 5.12 -9.49
N SER A 399 -23.84 3.96 -9.87
CA SER A 399 -24.63 2.80 -10.31
C SER A 399 -25.41 2.17 -9.15
N SER A 400 -24.73 1.79 -8.06
CA SER A 400 -25.36 1.07 -6.94
C SER A 400 -26.30 1.92 -6.08
N GLY A 401 -26.12 3.24 -6.07
CA GLY A 401 -27.02 4.21 -5.45
C GLY A 401 -28.08 4.81 -6.39
N ASN A 402 -28.24 4.25 -7.60
CA ASN A 402 -29.21 4.66 -8.62
C ASN A 402 -29.19 6.16 -8.95
N GLN A 403 -28.01 6.79 -8.94
CA GLN A 403 -27.81 8.23 -9.17
C GLN A 403 -28.70 9.15 -8.31
N SER A 404 -29.11 8.69 -7.12
CA SER A 404 -29.91 9.48 -6.17
C SER A 404 -29.15 10.72 -5.68
N GLU A 405 -29.87 11.81 -5.40
CA GLU A 405 -29.26 13.09 -4.98
C GLU A 405 -28.31 12.92 -3.79
N SER A 406 -28.65 12.06 -2.82
CA SER A 406 -27.79 11.77 -1.67
C SER A 406 -26.48 11.06 -2.04
N ILE A 407 -26.49 10.08 -2.95
CA ILE A 407 -25.24 9.42 -3.37
C ILE A 407 -24.42 10.34 -4.27
N MET A 408 -25.06 11.15 -5.11
CA MET A 408 -24.36 12.12 -5.96
C MET A 408 -23.75 13.25 -5.13
N ASN A 409 -24.37 13.66 -4.02
CA ASN A 409 -23.77 14.59 -3.06
C ASN A 409 -22.61 13.95 -2.26
N TYR A 410 -22.66 12.65 -1.97
CA TYR A 410 -21.57 11.93 -1.29
C TYR A 410 -20.32 11.77 -2.18
N ILE A 411 -20.50 11.29 -3.42
CA ILE A 411 -19.48 11.35 -4.49
C ILE A 411 -19.07 12.81 -4.73
N GLY A 412 -20.05 13.69 -4.53
CA GLY A 412 -20.04 15.13 -4.65
C GLY A 412 -19.30 15.91 -3.55
N ASP A 413 -18.65 15.23 -2.61
CA ASP A 413 -17.89 15.86 -1.54
C ASP A 413 -16.49 15.25 -1.45
N GLY A 414 -15.49 16.10 -1.69
CA GLY A 414 -14.08 15.72 -1.72
C GLY A 414 -13.59 15.13 -0.39
N ALA A 415 -14.12 15.59 0.74
CA ALA A 415 -13.69 15.17 2.08
C ALA A 415 -14.06 13.70 2.40
N ASN A 416 -14.99 13.11 1.64
CA ASN A 416 -15.32 11.69 1.79
C ASN A 416 -14.26 10.75 1.20
N TYR A 417 -13.25 11.23 0.47
CA TYR A 417 -12.28 10.40 -0.24
C TYR A 417 -10.84 10.74 0.11
N ALA A 418 -10.03 9.71 0.35
CA ALA A 418 -8.57 9.82 0.47
C ALA A 418 -7.92 8.95 -0.61
N ALA A 419 -7.31 9.57 -1.62
CA ALA A 419 -6.55 8.87 -2.64
C ALA A 419 -5.24 8.30 -2.05
N LYS A 420 -4.85 7.10 -2.49
CA LYS A 420 -3.61 6.43 -2.06
C LYS A 420 -2.70 6.09 -3.24
N TYR A 421 -3.29 5.69 -4.36
CA TYR A 421 -2.56 5.26 -5.55
C TYR A 421 -3.28 5.69 -6.85
N PHE A 422 -2.50 6.10 -7.84
CA PHE A 422 -2.96 6.46 -9.19
C PHE A 422 -2.33 5.50 -10.22
N TYR A 423 -3.16 4.78 -10.99
CA TYR A 423 -2.77 3.81 -12.00
C TYR A 423 -3.28 4.19 -13.39
#